data_AF-A0A929C214-F1
#
_entry.id   AF-A0A929C214-F1
#
_cell.length_a   1.000
_cell.length_b   1.000
_cell.length_c   1.000
_cell.angle_alpha   90.00
_cell.angle_beta   90.00
_cell.angle_gamma   90.00
#
_symmetry.space_group_name_H-M   'P 1'
#
loop_
_entity.id
_entity.type
_entity.pdbx_description
1 polymer ?
#
loop_
_entity_poly.entity_id
_entity_poly.type
_entity_poly.pdbx_seq_one_letter_code
_entity_poly.pdbx_strand_id
1 'polypeptide(L)'
;MKSEFALAFNEITERFSLPPEIVMEALEAAMISAYRRSVNASSAQNVEVKILPESGGVEIFVEKEAVEGVENEQTEVVLEIAKNFDPEAELGDMVMVESTPKDFG
;
A
#
# COMPACT_ATOMS: atom_id res chain seq x y z
N MET A 1 23.50 -1.39 -9.95
CA MET A 1 23.40 0.10 -9.89
C MET A 1 22.41 0.39 -8.77
N LYS A 2 22.79 1.16 -7.74
CA LYS A 2 21.83 1.53 -6.68
C LYS A 2 20.80 2.49 -7.29
N SER A 3 19.52 2.37 -6.92
CA SER A 3 18.51 3.29 -7.43
C SER A 3 18.74 4.71 -6.92
N GLU A 4 18.26 5.70 -7.68
CA GLU A 4 18.25 7.11 -7.28
C GLU A 4 17.54 7.30 -5.93
N PHE A 5 16.46 6.55 -5.69
CA PHE A 5 15.76 6.55 -4.41
C PHE A 5 16.66 6.09 -3.26
N ALA A 6 17.31 4.94 -3.43
CA ALA A 6 18.19 4.39 -2.39
C ALA A 6 19.35 5.34 -2.07
N LEU A 7 19.89 6.04 -3.07
CA LEU A 7 20.94 7.04 -2.85
C LEU A 7 20.41 8.25 -2.07
N ALA A 8 19.28 8.84 -2.49
CA ALA A 8 18.68 9.99 -1.83
C ALA A 8 18.22 9.68 -0.40
N PHE A 9 17.63 8.51 -0.19
CA PHE A 9 17.18 8.05 1.12
C PHE A 9 18.35 7.89 2.10
N ASN A 10 19.44 7.26 1.65
CA ASN A 10 20.66 7.12 2.47
C ASN A 10 21.29 8.49 2.77
N GLU A 11 21.33 9.39 1.79
CA GLU A 11 21.86 10.75 2.01
C GLU A 11 21.06 11.50 3.09
N ILE A 12 19.73 11.44 3.05
CA ILE A 12 18.86 12.11 4.03
C ILE A 12 19.04 11.50 5.43
N THR A 13 19.02 10.18 5.54
CA THR A 13 19.16 9.48 6.84
C THR A 13 20.51 9.77 7.48
N GLU A 14 21.60 9.75 6.71
CA GLU A 14 22.94 10.07 7.19
C GLU A 14 23.07 11.56 7.58
N ARG A 15 22.66 12.47 6.69
CA ARG A 15 22.79 13.93 6.90
C ARG A 15 22.08 14.41 8.16
N PHE A 16 20.90 13.86 8.43
CA PHE A 16 20.08 14.25 9.58
C PHE A 16 20.24 13.28 10.77
N SER A 17 21.09 12.25 10.64
CA SER A 17 21.29 11.21 11.66
C SER A 17 19.98 10.58 12.14
N LEU A 18 19.08 10.30 11.19
CA LEU A 18 17.77 9.70 11.44
C LEU A 18 17.86 8.17 11.27
N PRO A 19 17.22 7.39 12.14
CA PRO A 19 17.08 5.96 11.92
C PRO A 19 16.33 5.69 10.61
N PRO A 20 16.88 4.87 9.69
CA PRO A 20 16.23 4.56 8.41
C PRO A 20 14.78 4.07 8.55
N GLU A 21 14.52 3.22 9.54
CA GLU A 21 13.19 2.68 9.83
C GLU A 21 12.17 3.79 10.09
N ILE A 22 12.53 4.81 10.88
CA ILE A 22 11.64 5.95 11.19
C ILE A 22 11.35 6.79 9.95
N VAL A 23 12.34 6.98 9.07
CA VAL A 23 12.14 7.72 7.82
C VAL A 23 11.23 6.93 6.88
N MET A 24 11.40 5.61 6.82
CA MET A 24 10.56 4.74 5.99
C MET A 24 9.10 4.75 6.48
N GLU A 25 8.89 4.55 7.78
CA GLU A 25 7.54 4.61 8.40
C GLU A 25 6.86 5.95 8.13
N ALA A 26 7.60 7.06 8.24
CA ALA A 26 7.07 8.38 7.95
C ALA A 26 6.68 8.55 6.47
N LEU A 27 7.48 8.00 5.55
CA LEU A 27 7.17 8.00 4.11
C LEU A 27 5.93 7.15 3.81
N GLU A 28 5.85 5.94 4.36
CA GLU A 28 4.70 5.05 4.20
C GLU A 28 3.42 5.70 4.74
N ALA A 29 3.47 6.30 5.93
CA ALA A 29 2.35 7.04 6.50
C ALA A 29 1.90 8.23 5.63
N ALA A 30 2.86 8.97 5.06
CA ALA A 30 2.57 10.06 4.14
C ALA A 30 1.90 9.55 2.85
N MET A 31 2.36 8.42 2.32
CA MET A 31 1.79 7.77 1.13
C MET A 31 0.39 7.24 1.40
N ILE A 32 0.13 6.60 2.54
CA ILE A 32 -1.23 6.19 2.97
C ILE A 32 -2.17 7.40 2.96
N SER A 33 -1.70 8.53 3.52
CA SER A 33 -2.46 9.77 3.55
C SER A 33 -2.75 10.31 2.15
N ALA A 34 -1.77 10.24 1.23
CA ALA A 34 -1.93 10.67 -0.16
C ALA A 34 -2.89 9.76 -0.93
N TYR A 35 -2.76 8.44 -0.79
CA TYR A 35 -3.64 7.45 -1.40
C TYR A 35 -5.10 7.63 -0.97
N ARG A 36 -5.34 7.76 0.34
CA ARG A 36 -6.70 7.97 0.86
C ARG A 36 -7.35 9.21 0.26
N ARG A 37 -6.59 10.30 0.08
CA ARG A 37 -7.09 11.51 -0.59
C ARG A 37 -7.34 11.31 -2.08
N SER A 38 -6.49 10.57 -2.79
CA SER A 38 -6.60 10.43 -4.25
C SER A 38 -7.83 9.61 -4.65
N VAL A 39 -8.18 8.58 -3.87
CA VAL A 39 -9.33 7.71 -4.13
C VAL A 39 -10.54 8.02 -3.26
N ASN A 40 -10.48 9.06 -2.42
CA ASN A 40 -11.52 9.37 -1.43
C ASN A 40 -11.88 8.17 -0.52
N ALA A 41 -10.88 7.37 -0.15
CA ALA A 41 -11.08 6.21 0.73
C ALA A 41 -11.52 6.65 2.13
N SER A 42 -12.37 5.82 2.75
CA SER A 42 -12.78 6.00 4.14
C SER A 42 -11.57 5.94 5.08
N SER A 43 -11.57 6.75 6.13
CA SER A 43 -10.56 6.63 7.20
C SER A 43 -10.67 5.33 8.00
N ALA A 44 -11.83 4.66 7.93
CA ALA A 44 -12.06 3.37 8.57
C ALA A 44 -11.52 2.19 7.74
N GLN A 45 -11.19 2.41 6.46
CA GLN A 45 -10.60 1.38 5.62
C GLN A 45 -9.11 1.22 5.92
N ASN A 46 -8.69 -0.01 6.16
CA ASN A 46 -7.29 -0.32 6.36
C ASN A 46 -6.54 -0.22 5.03
N VAL A 47 -5.43 0.54 5.05
CA VAL A 47 -4.55 0.77 3.91
C VAL A 47 -3.13 0.62 4.41
N GLU A 48 -2.37 -0.25 3.77
CA GLU A 48 -0.95 -0.45 4.01
C GLU A 48 -0.17 -0.02 2.76
N VAL A 49 0.97 0.63 2.99
CA VAL A 49 1.91 0.98 1.91
C VAL A 49 3.25 0.37 2.28
N LYS A 50 3.90 -0.27 1.31
CA LYS A 50 5.28 -0.74 1.41
C LYS A 50 6.12 -0.08 0.35
N ILE A 51 7.27 0.44 0.76
CA ILE A 51 8.25 1.03 -0.16
C ILE A 51 9.44 0.07 -0.27
N LEU A 52 9.74 -0.37 -1.50
CA LEU A 52 10.87 -1.23 -1.81
C LEU A 52 12.18 -0.43 -1.67
N PRO A 53 13.05 -0.72 -0.68
CA PRO A 53 14.21 0.14 -0.38
C PRO A 53 15.24 0.19 -1.52
N GLU A 54 15.31 -0.88 -2.32
CA GLU A 54 16.26 -1.03 -3.42
C GLU A 54 15.90 -0.16 -4.62
N SER A 55 14.61 -0.04 -4.96
CA SER A 55 14.12 0.60 -6.19
C SER A 55 13.33 1.89 -5.94
N GLY A 56 12.80 2.09 -4.74
CA GLY A 56 11.77 3.09 -4.45
C GLY A 56 10.38 2.72 -4.97
N GLY A 57 10.20 1.47 -5.45
CA GLY A 57 8.88 0.99 -5.88
C GLY A 57 7.89 0.99 -4.72
N VAL A 58 6.64 1.34 -5.01
CA VAL A 58 5.57 1.45 -4.00
C VAL A 58 4.55 0.36 -4.26
N GLU A 59 4.18 -0.36 -3.21
CA GLU A 59 3.09 -1.33 -3.22
C GLU A 59 2.03 -0.86 -2.23
N ILE A 60 0.77 -0.83 -2.66
CA ILE A 60 -0.36 -0.42 -1.81
C ILE A 60 -1.29 -1.60 -1.65
N PHE A 61 -1.61 -1.94 -0.42
CA PHE A 61 -2.57 -2.96 -0.06
C PHE A 61 -3.76 -2.30 0.64
N VAL A 62 -4.96 -2.71 0.25
CA VAL A 62 -6.20 -2.14 0.76
C VAL A 62 -7.10 -3.27 1.22
N GLU A 63 -7.71 -3.09 2.38
CA GLU A 63 -8.70 -4.01 2.92
C GLU A 63 -10.00 -3.91 2.13
N LYS A 64 -10.44 -5.02 1.56
CA LYS A 64 -11.68 -5.12 0.78
C LYS A 64 -12.49 -6.34 1.17
N GLU A 65 -13.80 -6.21 1.05
CA GLU A 65 -14.75 -7.30 1.28
C GLU A 65 -14.76 -8.27 0.09
N ALA A 66 -14.65 -9.56 0.37
CA ALA A 66 -14.74 -10.62 -0.62
C ALA A 66 -16.20 -10.88 -1.02
N VAL A 67 -16.55 -10.57 -2.26
CA VAL A 67 -17.93 -10.65 -2.78
C VAL A 67 -18.05 -11.54 -4.01
N GLU A 68 -19.26 -11.94 -4.39
CA GLU A 68 -19.51 -12.67 -5.65
C GLU A 68 -19.47 -11.74 -6.88
N GLY A 69 -19.92 -10.50 -6.71
CA GLY A 69 -19.93 -9.47 -7.76
C GLY A 69 -19.64 -8.11 -7.15
N VAL A 70 -18.74 -7.36 -7.79
CA VAL A 70 -18.28 -6.06 -7.30
C VAL A 70 -19.27 -4.97 -7.72
N GLU A 71 -19.80 -4.26 -6.73
CA GLU A 71 -20.57 -3.02 -6.90
C GLU A 71 -19.69 -1.79 -6.64
N ASN A 72 -18.73 -1.89 -5.71
CA ASN A 72 -17.79 -0.83 -5.40
C ASN A 72 -16.32 -1.33 -5.37
N GLU A 73 -15.59 -1.07 -6.45
CA GLU A 73 -14.18 -1.47 -6.60
C GLU A 73 -13.23 -0.91 -5.51
N GLN A 74 -13.65 0.13 -4.78
CA GLN A 74 -12.85 0.70 -3.71
C GLN A 74 -12.89 -0.14 -2.44
N THR A 75 -14.01 -0.79 -2.15
CA THR A 75 -14.27 -1.51 -0.90
C THR A 75 -14.47 -3.00 -1.09
N GLU A 76 -14.62 -3.46 -2.32
CA GLU A 76 -14.97 -4.84 -2.64
C GLU A 76 -13.99 -5.46 -3.64
N VAL A 77 -13.88 -6.78 -3.57
CA VAL A 77 -13.07 -7.60 -4.47
C VAL A 77 -13.78 -8.94 -4.69
N VAL A 78 -13.71 -9.49 -5.90
CA VAL A 78 -14.27 -10.83 -6.13
C VAL A 78 -13.52 -11.88 -5.31
N LEU A 79 -14.25 -12.85 -4.77
CA LEU A 79 -13.68 -13.93 -3.93
C LEU A 79 -12.47 -14.62 -4.58
N GLU A 80 -12.51 -14.86 -5.89
CA GLU A 80 -11.40 -15.49 -6.62
C GLU A 80 -10.10 -14.67 -6.53
N ILE A 81 -10.20 -13.33 -6.55
CA ILE A 81 -9.04 -12.46 -6.39
C ILE A 81 -8.62 -12.44 -4.92
N ALA A 82 -9.56 -12.33 -3.98
CA ALA A 82 -9.27 -12.37 -2.55
C ALA A 82 -8.47 -13.62 -2.17
N LYS A 83 -8.83 -14.78 -2.74
CA LYS A 83 -8.14 -16.06 -2.54
C LYS A 83 -6.69 -16.12 -3.02
N ASN A 84 -6.26 -15.19 -3.88
CA ASN A 84 -4.84 -15.09 -4.24
C ASN A 84 -3.99 -14.47 -3.11
N PHE A 85 -4.62 -13.73 -2.20
CA PHE A 85 -3.97 -13.07 -1.06
C PHE A 85 -4.20 -13.85 0.24
N ASP A 86 -5.41 -14.37 0.43
CA ASP A 86 -5.78 -15.26 1.52
C ASP A 86 -6.54 -16.49 0.99
N PRO A 87 -5.87 -17.64 0.81
CA PRO A 87 -6.48 -18.85 0.26
C PRO A 87 -7.70 -19.37 1.03
N GLU A 88 -7.82 -19.05 2.31
CA GLU A 88 -8.91 -19.49 3.18
C GLU A 88 -10.08 -18.51 3.20
N ALA A 89 -10.01 -17.40 2.46
CA ALA A 89 -11.07 -16.38 2.41
C ALA A 89 -12.43 -16.96 1.97
N GLU A 90 -13.48 -16.52 2.64
CA GLU A 90 -14.88 -16.80 2.35
C GLU A 90 -15.63 -15.52 1.92
N LEU A 91 -16.86 -15.66 1.44
CA LEU A 91 -17.69 -14.50 1.10
C LEU A 91 -18.01 -13.68 2.35
N GLY A 92 -17.80 -12.37 2.26
CA GLY A 92 -17.97 -11.40 3.35
C GLY A 92 -16.71 -11.17 4.19
N ASP A 93 -15.62 -11.90 3.95
CA ASP A 93 -14.36 -11.67 4.66
C ASP A 93 -13.67 -10.39 4.18
N MET A 94 -12.98 -9.72 5.11
CA MET A 94 -12.13 -8.58 4.81
C MET A 94 -10.71 -9.05 4.53
N VAL A 95 -10.22 -8.81 3.31
CA VAL A 95 -8.92 -9.28 2.84
C VAL A 95 -8.08 -8.11 2.34
N MET A 96 -6.79 -8.09 2.69
CA MET A 96 -5.84 -7.12 2.17
C MET A 96 -5.45 -7.51 0.74
N VAL A 97 -5.84 -6.68 -0.23
CA VAL A 97 -5.56 -6.91 -1.65
C VAL A 97 -4.69 -5.80 -2.23
N GLU A 98 -3.80 -6.16 -3.15
CA GLU A 98 -2.97 -5.19 -3.85
C GLU A 98 -3.86 -4.25 -4.68
N SER A 99 -3.65 -2.94 -4.55
CA SER A 99 -4.46 -1.88 -5.17
C SER A 99 -3.61 -0.68 -5.57
N THR A 100 -2.34 -0.93 -5.93
CA THR A 100 -1.39 0.07 -6.40
C THR A 100 -1.88 0.68 -7.72
N PRO A 101 -2.19 1.99 -7.77
CA PRO A 101 -2.54 2.63 -9.04
C PRO A 101 -1.33 2.65 -9.98
N LYS A 102 -1.57 2.46 -11.29
CA LYS A 102 -0.48 2.40 -12.30
C LYS A 102 0.40 3.65 -12.34
N ASP A 103 -0.15 4.80 -11.96
CA ASP A 103 0.53 6.09 -11.96
C ASP A 103 0.83 6.59 -10.54
N PHE A 104 0.88 5.69 -9.54
CA PHE A 104 1.18 6.07 -8.16
C PHE A 104 2.69 6.09 -7.90
N GLY A 105 3.26 7.30 -7.86
CA GLY A 105 4.68 7.54 -7.66
C GLY A 105 5.21 8.54 -8.68
#